data_AF-A0A1I2G1B1-F1
#
_entry.id   AF-A0A1I2G1B1-F1
#
_cell.length_a   1.000
_cell.length_b   1.000
_cell.length_c   1.000
_cell.angle_alpha   90.00
_cell.angle_beta   90.00
_cell.angle_gamma   90.00
#
_symmetry.space_group_name_H-M   'P 1'
#
loop_
_entity.id
_entity.type
_entity.pdbx_description
1 polymer ?
#
loop_
_entity_poly.entity_id
_entity_poly.type
_entity_poly.pdbx_seq_one_letter_code
_entity_poly.pdbx_strand_id
1 'polypeptide(L)'
;MTSLRASLAALMVIVLTATACGSGVREESPSLDEASAVLADIVGAAQSDPAGLCAYAASENMCQTALKDAGPPPPDEPVVRCEGTVAATETSSAGRILQVEGATADGGSYSTSMLTFYDGKGAVVVINPVYWKSTGIGLGTEQMADGGPVKKFC
;
A
#
# COMPACT_ATOMS: atom_id res chain seq x y z
N MET A 1 12.59 77.40 -11.93
CA MET A 1 13.88 76.72 -11.73
C MET A 1 13.60 75.34 -11.16
N THR A 2 14.02 74.29 -11.89
CA THR A 2 14.40 72.92 -11.42
C THR A 2 13.40 72.11 -10.56
N SER A 3 13.10 70.82 -10.79
CA SER A 3 13.79 69.79 -11.58
C SER A 3 12.93 68.51 -11.74
N LEU A 4 13.17 67.83 -12.88
CA LEU A 4 13.29 66.38 -13.16
C LEU A 4 12.53 65.34 -12.29
N ARG A 5 11.64 64.53 -12.87
CA ARG A 5 11.85 63.27 -13.65
C ARG A 5 12.12 62.00 -12.81
N ALA A 6 11.15 61.09 -12.90
CA ALA A 6 11.28 59.69 -13.33
C ALA A 6 11.92 58.61 -12.42
N SER A 7 11.07 57.62 -12.10
CA SER A 7 11.27 56.17 -12.32
C SER A 7 11.92 55.27 -11.27
N LEU A 8 11.39 54.03 -11.27
CA LEU A 8 11.93 52.73 -10.80
C LEU A 8 11.81 52.47 -9.28
N ALA A 9 11.40 51.30 -8.78
CA ALA A 9 11.38 49.97 -9.36
C ALA A 9 10.24 49.12 -8.77
N ALA A 10 9.52 48.41 -9.63
CA ALA A 10 8.64 47.32 -9.24
C ALA A 10 9.50 46.10 -8.85
N LEU A 11 9.54 45.77 -7.56
CA LEU A 11 10.17 44.54 -7.07
C LEU A 11 9.12 43.41 -7.10
N MET A 12 8.93 42.80 -8.28
CA MET A 12 8.20 41.54 -8.39
C MET A 12 9.12 40.40 -7.91
N VAL A 13 8.97 40.01 -6.64
CA VAL A 13 9.58 38.78 -6.12
C VAL A 13 8.73 37.60 -6.61
N ILE A 14 9.12 37.02 -7.76
CA ILE A 14 8.58 35.74 -8.21
C ILE A 14 9.23 34.66 -7.37
N VAL A 15 8.55 34.24 -6.30
CA VAL A 15 8.90 33.02 -5.57
C VAL A 15 8.45 31.84 -6.44
N LEU A 16 9.38 31.26 -7.22
CA LEU A 16 9.17 29.95 -7.81
C LEU A 16 9.20 28.90 -6.69
N THR A 17 8.04 28.63 -6.08
CA THR A 17 7.86 27.38 -5.34
C THR A 17 7.86 26.25 -6.34
N ALA A 18 9.02 25.61 -6.54
CA ALA A 18 9.11 24.35 -7.24
C ALA A 18 8.33 23.31 -6.42
N THR A 19 7.04 23.14 -6.73
CA THR A 19 6.29 21.97 -6.32
C THR A 19 6.88 20.79 -7.07
N ALA A 20 7.83 20.11 -6.43
CA ALA A 20 8.29 18.80 -6.84
C ALA A 20 7.10 17.84 -6.71
N CYS A 21 6.27 17.76 -7.75
CA CYS A 21 5.33 16.67 -7.95
C CYS A 21 6.13 15.41 -8.27
N GLY A 22 6.76 14.82 -7.25
CA GLY A 22 7.44 13.55 -7.36
C GLY A 22 6.45 12.42 -7.18
N SER A 23 5.88 11.92 -8.27
CA SER A 23 5.31 10.56 -8.32
C SER A 23 6.45 9.54 -8.25
N GLY A 24 7.18 9.53 -7.14
CA GLY A 24 8.40 8.77 -6.93
C GLY A 24 8.18 7.52 -6.10
N VAL A 25 9.14 6.59 -6.20
CA VAL A 25 9.33 5.51 -5.23
C VAL A 25 9.31 6.12 -3.82
N ARG A 26 8.48 5.55 -2.95
CA ARG A 26 8.41 5.97 -1.56
C ARG A 26 9.30 5.08 -0.71
N GLU A 27 10.22 5.71 0.02
CA GLU A 27 11.12 5.04 0.97
C GLU A 27 10.39 4.63 2.26
N GLU A 28 9.28 5.29 2.57
CA GLU A 28 8.47 5.01 3.76
C GLU A 28 7.41 3.95 3.47
N SER A 29 7.36 2.92 4.33
CA SER A 29 6.25 1.98 4.38
C SER A 29 5.09 2.55 5.19
N PRO A 30 3.83 2.20 4.90
CA PRO A 30 2.73 2.46 5.82
C PRO A 30 3.02 1.95 7.24
N SER A 31 2.52 2.68 8.23
CA SER A 31 2.56 2.27 9.64
C SER A 31 1.71 1.01 9.87
N LEU A 32 1.94 0.33 10.99
CA LEU A 32 1.10 -0.81 11.39
C LEU A 32 -0.37 -0.40 11.56
N ASP A 33 -0.62 0.79 12.12
CA ASP A 33 -1.98 1.30 12.32
C ASP A 33 -2.69 1.54 10.99
N GLU A 34 -2.02 2.16 10.01
CA GLU A 34 -2.57 2.35 8.66
C GLU A 34 -2.83 1.00 7.96
N ALA A 35 -1.87 0.07 8.02
CA ALA A 35 -2.04 -1.25 7.41
C ALA A 35 -3.18 -2.05 8.07
N SER A 36 -3.34 -1.94 9.39
CA SER A 36 -4.42 -2.61 10.14
C SER A 36 -5.78 -1.98 9.88
N ALA A 37 -5.84 -0.64 9.73
CA ALA A 37 -7.07 0.05 9.33
C ALA A 37 -7.53 -0.40 7.94
N VAL A 38 -6.60 -0.46 6.98
CA VAL A 38 -6.91 -0.96 5.62
C VAL A 38 -7.34 -2.43 5.65
N LEU A 39 -6.73 -3.28 6.49
CA LEU A 39 -7.22 -4.65 6.69
C LEU A 39 -8.66 -4.67 7.20
N ALA A 40 -8.99 -3.86 8.19
CA ALA A 40 -10.35 -3.77 8.73
C ALA A 40 -11.36 -3.31 7.67
N ASP A 41 -10.99 -2.31 6.85
CA ASP A 41 -11.81 -1.83 5.74
C ASP A 41 -12.03 -2.90 4.66
N ILE A 42 -10.97 -3.67 4.32
CA ILE A 42 -11.05 -4.80 3.40
C ILE A 42 -11.97 -5.90 3.95
N VAL A 43 -11.86 -6.22 5.24
CA VAL A 43 -12.73 -7.21 5.90
C VAL A 43 -14.19 -6.74 5.86
N GLY A 44 -14.46 -5.47 6.21
CA GLY A 44 -15.78 -4.89 6.13
C GLY A 44 -16.35 -4.93 4.70
N ALA A 45 -15.56 -4.51 3.71
CA ALA A 45 -15.93 -4.56 2.30
C ALA A 45 -16.21 -6.00 1.84
N ALA A 46 -15.37 -6.96 2.21
CA ALA A 46 -15.58 -8.37 1.87
C ALA A 46 -16.94 -8.88 2.37
N GLN A 47 -17.41 -8.44 3.55
CA GLN A 47 -18.72 -8.84 4.08
C GLN A 47 -19.91 -8.14 3.41
N SER A 48 -19.78 -6.85 3.08
CA SER A 48 -20.90 -6.04 2.61
C SER A 48 -21.00 -5.96 1.08
N ASP A 49 -19.87 -5.81 0.41
CA ASP A 49 -19.72 -5.67 -1.03
C ASP A 49 -18.38 -6.27 -1.47
N PRO A 50 -18.32 -7.60 -1.71
CA PRO A 50 -17.08 -8.26 -2.10
C PRO A 50 -16.43 -7.67 -3.35
N ALA A 51 -17.19 -7.06 -4.28
CA ALA A 51 -16.60 -6.42 -5.44
C ALA A 51 -15.88 -5.11 -5.07
N GLY A 52 -16.42 -4.36 -4.11
CA GLY A 52 -15.86 -3.12 -3.58
C GLY A 52 -14.48 -3.26 -2.94
N LEU A 53 -14.10 -4.46 -2.48
CA LEU A 53 -12.76 -4.69 -1.92
C LEU A 53 -11.64 -4.46 -2.95
N CYS A 54 -11.91 -4.59 -4.25
CA CYS A 54 -10.91 -4.38 -5.28
C CYS A 54 -10.53 -2.90 -5.47
N ALA A 55 -11.24 -1.96 -4.85
CA ALA A 55 -10.83 -0.56 -4.79
C ALA A 55 -9.54 -0.33 -3.98
N TYR A 56 -9.21 -1.25 -3.05
CA TYR A 56 -7.96 -1.21 -2.28
C TYR A 56 -6.80 -1.86 -3.03
N ALA A 57 -7.05 -2.55 -4.14
CA ALA A 57 -6.05 -3.34 -4.82
C ALA A 57 -5.03 -2.46 -5.56
N ALA A 58 -3.75 -2.79 -5.46
CA ALA A 58 -2.72 -2.24 -6.35
C ALA A 58 -2.99 -2.57 -7.83
N SER A 59 -3.75 -3.64 -8.09
CA SER A 59 -4.26 -3.99 -9.42
C SER A 59 -5.69 -4.53 -9.32
N GLU A 60 -6.65 -3.73 -9.76
CA GLU A 60 -8.08 -4.08 -9.73
C GLU A 60 -8.37 -5.36 -10.52
N ASN A 61 -7.81 -5.49 -11.73
CA ASN A 61 -8.00 -6.67 -12.58
C ASN A 61 -7.48 -7.96 -11.94
N MET A 62 -6.34 -7.90 -11.26
CA MET A 62 -5.80 -9.08 -10.55
C MET A 62 -6.66 -9.43 -9.34
N CYS A 63 -7.15 -8.41 -8.61
CA CYS A 63 -8.09 -8.63 -7.51
C CYS A 63 -9.39 -9.30 -7.97
N GLN A 64 -10.02 -8.79 -9.03
CA GLN A 64 -11.26 -9.36 -9.57
C GLN A 64 -11.07 -10.81 -10.02
N THR A 65 -9.90 -11.14 -10.58
CA THR A 65 -9.54 -12.51 -10.96
C THR A 65 -9.41 -13.40 -9.72
N ALA A 66 -8.67 -12.93 -8.71
CA ALA A 66 -8.52 -13.66 -7.45
C ALA A 66 -9.87 -13.91 -6.77
N LEU A 67 -10.75 -12.92 -6.76
CA LEU A 67 -12.07 -12.98 -6.13
C LEU A 67 -12.98 -14.04 -6.76
N LYS A 68 -12.97 -14.18 -8.10
CA LYS A 68 -13.76 -15.21 -8.80
C LYS A 68 -13.42 -16.63 -8.36
N ASP A 69 -12.17 -16.86 -8.00
CA ASP A 69 -11.65 -18.17 -7.63
C ASP A 69 -11.59 -18.38 -6.11
N ALA A 70 -11.95 -17.39 -5.29
CA ALA A 70 -11.75 -17.41 -3.85
C ALA A 70 -12.89 -18.07 -3.06
N GLY A 71 -14.05 -18.25 -3.70
CA GLY A 71 -15.27 -18.58 -2.98
C GLY A 71 -15.79 -17.41 -2.12
N PRO A 72 -16.82 -17.65 -1.29
CA PRO A 72 -17.37 -16.60 -0.43
C PRO A 72 -16.36 -16.16 0.65
N PRO A 73 -16.45 -14.92 1.13
CA PRO A 73 -15.62 -14.44 2.22
C PRO A 73 -15.84 -15.28 3.49
N PRO A 74 -14.81 -15.46 4.33
CA PRO A 74 -14.93 -16.03 5.67
C PRO A 74 -15.97 -15.30 6.53
N PRO A 75 -16.72 -15.97 7.42
CA PRO A 75 -17.62 -15.28 8.35
C PRO A 75 -16.89 -14.58 9.50
N ASP A 76 -15.69 -15.06 9.84
CA ASP A 76 -14.90 -14.57 10.98
C ASP A 76 -13.77 -13.65 10.51
N GLU A 77 -13.40 -12.70 11.36
CA GLU A 77 -12.28 -11.80 11.10
C GLU A 77 -10.92 -12.55 11.08
N PRO A 78 -10.00 -12.20 10.18
CA PRO A 78 -8.63 -12.72 10.19
C PRO A 78 -7.87 -12.32 11.45
N VAL A 79 -6.89 -13.12 11.84
CA VAL A 79 -5.89 -12.79 12.85
C VAL A 79 -4.58 -12.42 12.16
N VAL A 80 -4.01 -11.26 12.52
CA VAL A 80 -2.64 -10.90 12.13
C VAL A 80 -1.65 -11.70 13.00
N ARG A 81 -0.88 -12.59 12.38
CA ARG A 81 0.14 -13.41 13.06
C ARG A 81 1.51 -12.77 13.10
N CYS A 82 1.91 -12.19 11.98
CA CYS A 82 3.21 -11.56 11.82
C CYS A 82 3.04 -10.26 11.05
N GLU A 83 3.96 -9.35 11.29
CA GLU A 83 4.09 -8.12 10.52
C GLU A 83 5.55 -7.89 10.12
N GLY A 84 5.71 -7.08 9.08
CA GLY A 84 7.02 -6.74 8.56
C GLY A 84 7.05 -5.54 7.64
N THR A 85 8.26 -5.15 7.26
CA THR A 85 8.48 -4.16 6.19
C THR A 85 9.33 -4.75 5.10
N VAL A 86 9.09 -4.32 3.87
CA VAL A 86 10.02 -4.42 2.76
C VAL A 86 10.56 -3.02 2.50
N ALA A 87 11.88 -2.91 2.41
CA ALA A 87 12.53 -1.66 2.01
C ALA A 87 12.22 -1.30 0.55
N ALA A 88 12.27 -0.02 0.23
CA ALA A 88 12.19 0.42 -1.16
C ALA A 88 13.41 -0.05 -1.96
N THR A 89 13.24 -0.10 -3.27
CA THR A 89 14.30 -0.28 -4.27
C THR A 89 14.24 0.85 -5.29
N GLU A 90 15.19 0.93 -6.21
CA GLU A 90 15.18 1.93 -7.29
C GLU A 90 13.87 1.94 -8.11
N THR A 91 13.12 0.83 -8.12
CA THR A 91 11.92 0.65 -8.95
C THR A 91 10.67 0.30 -8.16
N SER A 92 10.75 0.15 -6.83
CA SER A 92 9.62 -0.30 -5.99
C SER A 92 9.57 0.46 -4.68
N SER A 93 8.39 0.95 -4.30
CA SER A 93 8.17 1.58 -2.99
C SER A 93 8.36 0.59 -1.84
N ALA A 94 8.77 1.10 -0.69
CA ALA A 94 8.70 0.40 0.57
C ALA A 94 7.25 0.04 0.89
N GLY A 95 7.08 -1.04 1.66
CA GLY A 95 5.76 -1.49 2.05
C GLY A 95 5.76 -2.27 3.35
N ARG A 96 4.56 -2.48 3.88
CA ARG A 96 4.30 -3.22 5.11
C ARG A 96 3.57 -4.50 4.79
N ILE A 97 4.11 -5.63 5.24
CA ILE A 97 3.47 -6.93 5.09
C ILE A 97 2.76 -7.30 6.39
N LEU A 98 1.53 -7.77 6.28
CA LEU A 98 0.79 -8.46 7.33
C LEU A 98 0.57 -9.92 6.91
N GLN A 99 0.94 -10.87 7.78
CA GLN A 99 0.55 -12.26 7.62
C GLN A 99 -0.78 -12.46 8.33
N VAL A 100 -1.84 -12.74 7.56
CA VAL A 100 -3.20 -12.92 8.08
C VAL A 100 -3.63 -14.38 7.96
N GLU A 101 -4.24 -14.89 9.01
CA GLU A 101 -4.72 -16.27 9.10
C GLU A 101 -6.15 -16.34 9.59
N GLY A 102 -6.86 -17.39 9.17
CA GLY A 102 -8.20 -17.68 9.63
C GLY A 102 -8.77 -18.93 8.99
N ALA A 103 -10.09 -19.07 9.05
CA ALA A 103 -10.81 -20.16 8.41
C ALA A 103 -11.57 -19.65 7.19
N THR A 104 -11.56 -20.39 6.09
CA THR A 104 -12.44 -20.15 4.93
C THR A 104 -13.88 -20.52 5.28
N ALA A 105 -14.84 -20.05 4.48
CA ALA A 105 -16.27 -20.30 4.74
C ALA A 105 -16.66 -21.79 4.71
N ASP A 106 -15.87 -22.64 4.05
CA ASP A 106 -16.03 -24.10 4.02
C ASP A 106 -15.26 -24.83 5.13
N GLY A 107 -14.62 -24.09 6.05
CA GLY A 107 -13.91 -24.62 7.22
C GLY A 107 -12.46 -25.01 6.98
N GLY A 108 -11.91 -24.76 5.79
CA GLY A 108 -10.46 -24.83 5.54
C GLY A 108 -9.70 -23.73 6.28
N SER A 109 -8.40 -23.87 6.45
CA SER A 109 -7.54 -22.80 6.98
C SER A 109 -6.89 -22.01 5.84
N TYR A 110 -6.73 -20.70 6.00
CA TYR A 110 -5.91 -19.88 5.11
C TYR A 110 -4.79 -19.17 5.86
N SER A 111 -3.72 -18.85 5.11
CA SER A 111 -2.62 -18.00 5.56
C SER A 111 -2.17 -17.17 4.35
N THR A 112 -2.30 -15.86 4.42
CA THR A 112 -2.03 -14.94 3.31
C THR A 112 -1.11 -13.81 3.76
N SER A 113 -0.13 -13.48 2.91
CA SER A 113 0.70 -12.29 3.08
C SER A 113 0.05 -11.14 2.30
N MET A 114 -0.39 -10.11 3.02
CA MET A 114 -0.90 -8.86 2.46
C MET A 114 0.21 -7.82 2.48
N LEU A 115 0.53 -7.19 1.35
CA LEU A 115 1.50 -6.10 1.29
C LEU A 115 0.78 -4.79 1.02
N THR A 116 0.92 -3.87 1.96
CA THR A 116 0.40 -2.50 1.88
C THR A 116 1.55 -1.54 1.52
N PHE A 117 1.30 -0.57 0.65
CA PHE A 117 2.25 0.46 0.30
C PHE A 117 1.53 1.71 -0.18
N TYR A 118 2.22 2.85 -0.21
CA TYR A 118 1.64 4.07 -0.75
C TYR A 118 1.73 4.08 -2.28
N ASP A 119 0.63 4.40 -2.94
CA ASP A 119 0.62 4.68 -4.37
C ASP A 119 1.31 6.03 -4.68
N GLY A 120 1.43 6.37 -5.98
CA GLY A 120 2.02 7.63 -6.43
C GLY A 120 1.25 8.89 -6.00
N LYS A 121 0.08 8.75 -5.35
CA LYS A 121 -0.74 9.84 -4.81
C LYS A 121 -0.75 9.85 -3.28
N GLY A 122 -0.11 8.88 -2.62
CA GLY A 122 -0.06 8.74 -1.18
C GLY A 122 -1.23 7.98 -0.56
N ALA A 123 -2.09 7.34 -1.35
CA ALA A 123 -3.10 6.42 -0.83
C ALA A 123 -2.46 5.07 -0.50
N VAL A 124 -2.90 4.41 0.57
CA VAL A 124 -2.46 3.04 0.88
C VAL A 124 -3.22 2.06 -0.02
N VAL A 125 -2.47 1.29 -0.79
CA VAL A 125 -2.98 0.22 -1.67
C VAL A 125 -2.40 -1.12 -1.26
N VAL A 126 -3.07 -2.21 -1.67
CA VAL A 126 -2.83 -3.56 -1.16
C VAL A 126 -2.56 -4.54 -2.31
N ILE A 127 -1.52 -5.33 -2.15
CA ILE A 127 -1.35 -6.60 -2.87
C ILE A 127 -1.98 -7.71 -2.04
N ASN A 128 -2.74 -8.58 -2.72
CA ASN A 128 -3.54 -9.67 -2.16
C ASN A 128 -4.66 -9.21 -1.20
N PRO A 129 -5.57 -8.29 -1.62
CA PRO A 129 -6.69 -7.87 -0.76
C PRO A 129 -7.72 -8.98 -0.51
N VAL A 130 -7.77 -10.01 -1.38
CA VAL A 130 -8.59 -11.22 -1.16
C VAL A 130 -7.85 -12.13 -0.16
N TYR A 131 -7.93 -11.79 1.12
CA TYR A 131 -7.08 -12.38 2.16
C TYR A 131 -7.31 -13.88 2.42
N TRP A 132 -8.44 -14.45 2.00
CA TRP A 132 -8.77 -15.86 2.20
C TRP A 132 -8.33 -16.79 1.06
N LYS A 133 -7.56 -16.27 0.09
CA LYS A 133 -7.04 -17.03 -1.07
C LYS A 133 -5.74 -17.81 -0.80
N SER A 134 -5.21 -17.77 0.42
CA SER A 134 -3.93 -18.38 0.81
C SER A 134 -2.77 -17.98 -0.11
N THR A 135 -2.58 -16.68 -0.34
CA THR A 135 -1.55 -16.17 -1.25
C THR A 135 -0.32 -15.69 -0.49
N GLY A 136 0.86 -16.18 -0.86
CA GLY A 136 2.14 -15.70 -0.32
C GLY A 136 2.76 -14.61 -1.19
N ILE A 137 3.64 -13.80 -0.60
CA ILE A 137 4.48 -12.86 -1.34
C ILE A 137 5.90 -13.43 -1.41
N GLY A 138 6.35 -13.72 -2.63
CA GLY A 138 7.75 -14.08 -2.89
C GLY A 138 8.62 -12.83 -2.85
N LEU A 139 9.55 -12.77 -1.90
CA LEU A 139 10.59 -11.74 -1.86
C LEU A 139 11.78 -12.25 -2.67
N GLY A 140 12.21 -11.49 -3.68
CA GLY A 140 13.24 -11.93 -4.64
C GLY A 140 14.60 -12.22 -3.99
N THR A 141 15.47 -13.01 -4.64
CA THR A 141 16.77 -13.42 -4.07
C THR A 141 17.79 -12.28 -3.91
N GLU A 142 17.71 -11.23 -4.72
CA GLU A 142 18.55 -10.01 -4.59
C GLU A 142 18.25 -9.24 -3.30
N GLN A 143 17.04 -9.38 -2.79
CA GLN A 143 16.70 -8.86 -1.47
C GLN A 143 17.46 -9.63 -0.38
N MET A 144 17.89 -10.88 -0.55
CA MET A 144 18.51 -11.65 0.54
C MET A 144 20.03 -11.49 0.71
N ALA A 145 20.76 -10.93 -0.26
CA ALA A 145 22.22 -11.08 -0.35
C ALA A 145 23.06 -10.09 0.48
N ASP A 146 22.52 -8.94 0.89
CA ASP A 146 23.31 -7.82 1.44
C ASP A 146 23.01 -7.46 2.92
N GLY A 147 22.41 -8.38 3.68
CA GLY A 147 22.07 -8.14 5.10
C GLY A 147 20.61 -7.77 5.39
N GLY A 148 19.71 -7.94 4.41
CA GLY A 148 18.28 -8.23 4.60
C GLY A 148 17.30 -7.02 4.58
N PRO A 149 16.43 -6.85 3.57
CA PRO A 149 15.47 -5.77 3.41
C PRO A 149 14.15 -6.03 4.12
N VAL A 150 14.06 -7.18 4.79
CA VAL A 150 12.95 -7.53 5.66
C VAL A 150 13.40 -7.29 7.09
N LYS A 151 13.04 -6.15 7.66
CA LYS A 151 13.46 -5.80 9.04
C LYS A 151 12.80 -6.67 10.11
N LYS A 152 11.75 -7.40 9.72
CA LYS A 152 11.14 -8.55 10.40
C LYS A 152 10.07 -9.08 9.47
N PHE A 153 10.05 -10.38 9.22
CA PHE A 153 8.93 -11.16 8.72
C PHE A 153 9.30 -12.53 9.26
N CYS A 154 8.42 -13.10 10.10
CA CYS A 154 8.79 -14.18 11.00
C CYS A 154 9.79 -15.19 10.38
#